data_AF-A0A7J2S5S6-F1
#
_entry.id   AF-A0A7J2S5S6-F1
#
_cell.length_a   1.000
_cell.length_b   1.000
_cell.length_c   1.000
_cell.angle_alpha   90.00
_cell.angle_beta   90.00
_cell.angle_gamma   90.00
#
_symmetry.space_group_name_H-M   'P 1'
#
loop_
_entity.id
_entity.type
_entity.pdbx_description
1 polymer ?
#
loop_
_entity_poly.entity_id
_entity_poly.type
_entity_poly.pdbx_seq_one_letter_code
_entity_poly.pdbx_strand_id
1 'polypeptide(L)'
;MFQGGEFRKSLMEGWLERQNSTFILPEWFAHENYTLDYWTNVSLDEKWGQVNVPAIHLGGWYDIFAQGTIDGFLGYQYLGGEGARGKSKLVMGAWAHDTVNQLKQGQLEYPENSKDNFSLNMFMDMLDEYTMGGANDFDKWPSVIYYVMGDVDDKNAPGNRWLISQQWPPLPYNNTPFYFYGNGSLLATLPSSSTSHTYTYNPEQPVPTIGGQNLYLAKGPYDQRITEEREDVLVFTSPKLEKPVWIAGRIKARLYVSSDCPDTDFTVKLCDVYPDGRSMLITDGILRMRNRNGFDHWEFMKPGEIYEIEVDLWSTSYIWNTGHKIRVSISSSNSPRFMANPNTKASIGENGKSQIAHNTVYFSSDHPSCIFLPMITGVDFEEEARKASICLKELVRHSEQKIKERISDNTILPEEVIDVLLDKIMSGNIQS
;
A
#
# COMPACT_ATOMS: atom_id res chain seq x y z
N MET A 1 -9.07 10.30 2.44
CA MET A 1 -10.14 10.67 1.47
C MET A 1 -9.54 11.08 0.14
N PHE A 2 -8.61 12.03 0.15
CA PHE A 2 -7.91 12.52 -1.02
C PHE A 2 -6.48 11.93 -1.07
N GLN A 3 -6.26 10.85 -1.82
CA GLN A 3 -4.91 10.30 -1.98
C GLN A 3 -4.20 11.16 -3.03
N GLY A 4 -3.03 11.71 -2.70
CA GLY A 4 -2.31 12.64 -3.58
C GLY A 4 -3.13 13.88 -3.96
N GLY A 5 -4.06 14.30 -3.10
CA GLY A 5 -4.95 15.43 -3.37
C GLY A 5 -6.07 15.14 -4.37
N GLU A 6 -6.21 13.89 -4.84
CA GLU A 6 -7.29 13.46 -5.72
C GLU A 6 -8.38 12.72 -4.93
N PHE A 7 -9.64 13.02 -5.23
CA PHE A 7 -10.79 12.40 -4.59
C PHE A 7 -10.94 10.94 -5.02
N ARG A 8 -10.95 10.05 -4.02
CA ARG A 8 -11.17 8.61 -4.23
C ARG A 8 -12.66 8.32 -4.52
N LYS A 9 -13.11 8.69 -5.72
CA LYS A 9 -14.53 8.71 -6.13
C LYS A 9 -15.28 7.43 -5.77
N SER A 10 -14.87 6.28 -6.30
CA SER A 10 -15.60 5.01 -6.06
C SER A 10 -15.62 4.60 -4.60
N LEU A 11 -14.59 4.95 -3.83
CA LEU A 11 -14.53 4.67 -2.41
C LEU A 11 -15.56 5.52 -1.68
N MET A 12 -15.47 6.85 -1.84
CA MET A 12 -16.23 7.79 -1.03
C MET A 12 -17.71 7.80 -1.44
N GLU A 13 -18.03 7.92 -2.73
CA GLU A 13 -19.42 7.91 -3.20
C GLU A 13 -20.08 6.56 -2.91
N GLY A 14 -19.39 5.45 -3.25
CA GLY A 14 -19.92 4.10 -3.04
C GLY A 14 -20.12 3.74 -1.56
N TRP A 15 -19.24 4.21 -0.67
CA TRP A 15 -19.38 3.99 0.76
C TRP A 15 -20.53 4.81 1.34
N LEU A 16 -20.59 6.10 1.01
CA LEU A 16 -21.65 6.98 1.48
C LEU A 16 -23.03 6.56 0.97
N GLU A 17 -23.15 6.10 -0.28
CA GLU A 17 -24.41 5.58 -0.82
C GLU A 17 -24.93 4.40 0.02
N ARG A 18 -24.06 3.45 0.37
CA ARG A 18 -24.42 2.32 1.24
C ARG A 18 -24.79 2.72 2.66
N GLN A 19 -24.25 3.83 3.16
CA GLN A 19 -24.59 4.40 4.47
C GLN A 19 -25.77 5.39 4.39
N ASN A 20 -26.41 5.57 3.23
CA ASN A 20 -27.43 6.60 2.99
C ASN A 20 -26.98 8.00 3.45
N SER A 21 -25.70 8.32 3.21
CA SER A 21 -25.00 9.49 3.76
C SER A 21 -24.43 10.41 2.68
N THR A 22 -24.87 10.28 1.42
CA THR A 22 -24.38 11.09 0.28
C THR A 22 -24.65 12.59 0.44
N PHE A 23 -25.57 12.98 1.32
CA PHE A 23 -25.84 14.37 1.68
C PHE A 23 -24.61 15.11 2.24
N ILE A 24 -23.56 14.40 2.69
CA ILE A 24 -22.32 15.00 3.19
C ILE A 24 -21.35 15.40 2.07
N LEU A 25 -21.53 14.91 0.83
CA LEU A 25 -20.59 15.19 -0.27
C LEU A 25 -20.39 16.69 -0.55
N PRO A 26 -21.45 17.55 -0.58
CA PRO A 26 -21.25 18.98 -0.79
C PRO A 26 -20.36 19.63 0.28
N GLU A 27 -20.49 19.19 1.55
CA GLU A 27 -19.64 19.66 2.65
C GLU A 27 -18.18 19.26 2.40
N TRP A 28 -17.92 18.01 2.05
CA TRP A 28 -16.56 17.54 1.77
C TRP A 28 -15.94 18.20 0.54
N PHE A 29 -16.75 18.52 -0.48
CA PHE A 29 -16.27 19.24 -1.65
C PHE A 29 -15.95 20.70 -1.34
N ALA A 30 -16.72 21.35 -0.47
CA ALA A 30 -16.39 22.68 0.03
C ALA A 30 -15.10 22.71 0.86
N HIS A 31 -14.70 21.56 1.41
CA HIS A 31 -13.48 21.37 2.21
C HIS A 31 -12.48 20.42 1.53
N GLU A 32 -12.40 20.44 0.20
CA GLU A 32 -11.47 19.60 -0.55
C GLU A 32 -9.98 19.95 -0.33
N ASN A 33 -9.70 21.17 0.15
CA ASN A 33 -8.41 21.50 0.74
C ASN A 33 -8.28 20.86 2.12
N TYR A 34 -7.19 20.15 2.34
CA TYR A 34 -6.78 19.62 3.62
C TYR A 34 -6.30 20.74 4.55
N THR A 35 -7.22 21.62 4.94
CA THR A 35 -6.98 22.61 5.98
C THR A 35 -7.15 21.96 7.35
N LEU A 36 -6.19 22.19 8.25
CA LEU A 36 -6.25 21.67 9.61
C LEU A 36 -7.52 22.14 10.34
N ASP A 37 -8.01 23.34 10.06
CA ASP A 37 -9.22 23.89 10.69
C ASP A 37 -10.45 22.99 10.57
N TYR A 38 -10.63 22.31 9.43
CA TYR A 38 -11.75 21.38 9.23
C TYR A 38 -11.38 19.92 9.56
N TRP A 39 -10.18 19.47 9.16
CA TRP A 39 -9.81 18.05 9.24
C TRP A 39 -9.16 17.62 10.58
N THR A 40 -8.78 18.55 11.47
CA THR A 40 -8.13 18.26 12.77
C THR A 40 -8.95 17.38 13.72
N ASN A 41 -10.27 17.38 13.60
CA ASN A 41 -11.13 16.55 14.45
C ASN A 41 -11.09 15.06 14.09
N VAL A 42 -10.61 14.72 12.89
CA VAL A 42 -10.52 13.34 12.39
C VAL A 42 -9.09 12.90 12.08
N SER A 43 -8.09 13.73 12.42
CA SER A 43 -6.66 13.39 12.33
C SER A 43 -6.03 13.22 13.72
N LEU A 44 -5.04 12.34 13.81
CA LEU A 44 -4.20 12.13 14.99
C LEU A 44 -2.84 12.82 14.89
N ASP A 45 -2.53 13.50 13.77
CA ASP A 45 -1.18 14.01 13.46
C ASP A 45 -0.58 14.89 14.56
N GLU A 46 -1.41 15.70 15.23
CA GLU A 46 -1.00 16.57 16.35
C GLU A 46 -1.31 16.00 17.73
N LYS A 47 -1.89 14.79 17.80
CA LYS A 47 -2.47 14.20 19.01
C LYS A 47 -1.83 12.86 19.40
N TRP A 48 -0.82 12.38 18.67
CA TRP A 48 -0.13 11.12 18.98
C TRP A 48 0.31 11.01 20.44
N GLY A 49 0.85 12.08 21.03
CA GLY A 49 1.29 12.09 22.44
C GLY A 49 0.20 11.83 23.47
N GLN A 50 -1.09 11.93 23.09
CA GLN A 50 -2.23 11.63 23.96
C GLN A 50 -2.62 10.14 23.93
N VAL A 51 -2.11 9.38 22.95
CA VAL A 51 -2.37 7.95 22.79
C VAL A 51 -1.53 7.15 23.78
N ASN A 52 -2.16 6.56 24.80
CA ASN A 52 -1.48 5.82 25.88
C ASN A 52 -1.80 4.31 25.91
N VAL A 53 -2.50 3.79 24.90
CA VAL A 53 -2.79 2.36 24.78
C VAL A 53 -2.12 1.86 23.50
N PRO A 54 -1.26 0.82 23.56
CA PRO A 54 -0.68 0.23 22.36
C PRO A 54 -1.77 -0.43 21.51
N ALA A 55 -1.48 -0.63 20.23
CA ALA A 55 -2.39 -1.27 19.31
C ALA A 55 -1.66 -2.30 18.44
N ILE A 56 -2.42 -3.31 18.01
CA ILE A 56 -2.06 -4.17 16.88
C ILE A 56 -2.67 -3.53 15.63
N HIS A 57 -1.82 -3.01 14.76
CA HIS A 57 -2.21 -2.45 13.47
C HIS A 57 -2.19 -3.56 12.43
N LEU A 58 -3.36 -4.06 12.05
CA LEU A 58 -3.52 -5.13 11.06
C LEU A 58 -3.97 -4.54 9.72
N GLY A 59 -3.28 -4.87 8.64
CA GLY A 59 -3.59 -4.39 7.29
C GLY A 59 -3.10 -5.32 6.19
N GLY A 60 -3.43 -4.97 4.95
CA GLY A 60 -2.98 -5.70 3.76
C GLY A 60 -2.37 -4.78 2.72
N TRP A 61 -1.45 -5.29 1.90
CA TRP A 61 -0.78 -4.49 0.86
C TRP A 61 -1.71 -3.95 -0.24
N TYR A 62 -2.80 -4.68 -0.48
CA TYR A 62 -3.84 -4.27 -1.43
C TYR A 62 -5.06 -3.63 -0.74
N ASP A 63 -4.95 -3.29 0.54
CA ASP A 63 -6.04 -2.68 1.30
C ASP A 63 -6.14 -1.16 1.07
N ILE A 64 -7.37 -0.64 1.08
CA ILE A 64 -7.70 0.78 0.87
C ILE A 64 -7.14 1.73 1.93
N PHE A 65 -6.76 1.19 3.09
CA PHE A 65 -6.19 1.90 4.23
C PHE A 65 -4.72 1.54 4.47
N ALA A 66 -4.07 0.76 3.59
CA ALA A 66 -2.73 0.22 3.79
C ALA A 66 -1.73 1.24 4.36
N GLN A 67 -1.58 2.41 3.71
CA GLN A 67 -0.65 3.43 4.19
C GLN A 67 -1.11 4.09 5.50
N GLY A 68 -2.42 4.30 5.69
CA GLY A 68 -2.96 4.84 6.94
C GLY A 68 -2.76 3.89 8.13
N THR A 69 -2.84 2.58 7.92
CA THR A 69 -2.51 1.56 8.94
C THR A 69 -1.04 1.65 9.36
N ILE A 70 -0.14 1.79 8.38
CA ILE A 70 1.29 1.94 8.61
C ILE A 70 1.61 3.26 9.31
N ASP A 71 1.06 4.37 8.83
CA ASP A 71 1.27 5.70 9.41
C ASP A 71 0.73 5.75 10.84
N GLY A 72 -0.42 5.10 11.09
CA GLY A 72 -0.97 4.90 12.42
C GLY A 72 -0.03 4.12 13.34
N PHE A 73 0.55 3.02 12.87
CA PHE A 73 1.56 2.27 13.62
C PHE A 73 2.76 3.15 13.95
N LEU A 74 3.32 3.86 12.96
CA LEU A 74 4.48 4.73 13.17
C LEU A 74 4.16 5.84 14.19
N GLY A 75 2.97 6.43 14.11
CA GLY A 75 2.49 7.43 15.08
C GLY A 75 2.41 6.88 16.49
N TYR A 76 1.75 5.73 16.70
CA TYR A 76 1.65 5.09 18.02
C TYR A 76 3.04 4.67 18.54
N GLN A 77 3.84 4.02 17.69
CA GLN A 77 5.10 3.40 18.07
C GLN A 77 6.16 4.43 18.46
N TYR A 78 6.25 5.55 17.73
CA TYR A 78 7.33 6.52 17.91
C TYR A 78 6.89 7.86 18.52
N LEU A 79 5.63 8.25 18.33
CA LEU A 79 5.09 9.54 18.79
C LEU A 79 4.03 9.40 19.89
N GLY A 80 3.61 8.18 20.21
CA GLY A 80 2.64 7.86 21.27
C GLY A 80 3.04 8.40 22.64
N GLY A 81 2.08 8.47 23.56
CA GLY A 81 2.34 8.69 25.00
C GLY A 81 3.09 7.52 25.64
N GLU A 82 3.52 7.69 26.90
CA GLU A 82 4.36 6.71 27.62
C GLU A 82 3.74 5.31 27.68
N GLY A 83 2.40 5.23 27.73
CA GLY A 83 1.70 3.94 27.76
C GLY A 83 1.77 3.15 26.45
N ALA A 84 1.88 3.82 25.28
CA ALA A 84 1.85 3.18 23.95
C ALA A 84 3.20 3.15 23.23
N ARG A 85 4.07 4.14 23.48
CA ARG A 85 5.32 4.32 22.75
C ARG A 85 6.22 3.09 22.89
N GLY A 86 6.70 2.59 21.76
CA GLY A 86 7.58 1.41 21.68
C GLY A 86 6.87 0.05 21.78
N LYS A 87 5.55 0.02 22.02
CA LYS A 87 4.81 -1.21 22.37
C LYS A 87 3.83 -1.69 21.29
N SER A 88 3.49 -0.85 20.32
CA SER A 88 2.56 -1.23 19.24
C SER A 88 3.18 -2.26 18.30
N LYS A 89 2.32 -2.97 17.57
CA LYS A 89 2.70 -4.00 16.60
C LYS A 89 2.07 -3.70 15.25
N LEU A 90 2.76 -3.99 14.16
CA LEU A 90 2.27 -3.88 12.79
C LEU A 90 2.22 -5.27 12.15
N VAL A 91 1.08 -5.63 11.55
CA VAL A 91 0.90 -6.84 10.75
C VAL A 91 0.41 -6.46 9.37
N MET A 92 1.20 -6.75 8.34
CA MET A 92 0.87 -6.45 6.94
C MET A 92 0.87 -7.73 6.09
N GLY A 93 -0.30 -8.20 5.67
CA GLY A 93 -0.44 -9.40 4.83
C GLY A 93 -0.63 -9.10 3.34
N ALA A 94 -0.65 -10.15 2.51
CA ALA A 94 -0.95 -10.07 1.09
C ALA A 94 -2.45 -9.89 0.80
N TRP A 95 -3.15 -9.07 1.57
CA TRP A 95 -4.62 -8.97 1.52
C TRP A 95 -5.08 -7.68 0.88
N ALA A 96 -6.26 -7.74 0.30
CA ALA A 96 -7.11 -6.61 0.00
C ALA A 96 -8.14 -6.41 1.13
N HIS A 97 -9.00 -5.41 0.97
CA HIS A 97 -10.07 -5.15 1.94
C HIS A 97 -11.04 -6.35 2.03
N ASP A 98 -11.41 -6.78 3.24
CA ASP A 98 -12.29 -7.93 3.53
C ASP A 98 -11.80 -9.30 3.00
N THR A 99 -10.51 -9.43 2.65
CA THR A 99 -9.95 -10.69 2.13
C THR A 99 -8.86 -11.28 3.02
N VAL A 100 -8.80 -10.86 4.29
CA VAL A 100 -7.91 -11.47 5.30
C VAL A 100 -8.14 -12.98 5.33
N ASN A 101 -7.05 -13.76 5.35
CA ASN A 101 -7.04 -15.22 5.29
C ASN A 101 -7.61 -15.88 4.03
N GLN A 102 -7.98 -15.11 3.01
CA GLN A 102 -8.29 -15.66 1.68
C GLN A 102 -7.01 -15.78 0.85
N LEU A 103 -6.87 -16.89 0.12
CA LEU A 103 -5.72 -17.12 -0.77
C LEU A 103 -5.81 -16.29 -2.04
N LYS A 104 -7.02 -16.18 -2.59
CA LYS A 104 -7.27 -15.46 -3.83
C LYS A 104 -7.36 -13.96 -3.58
N GLN A 105 -6.51 -13.21 -4.27
CA GLN A 105 -6.40 -11.76 -4.18
C GLN A 105 -6.39 -11.22 -5.60
N GLY A 106 -7.48 -10.57 -6.00
CA GLY A 106 -7.69 -10.22 -7.40
C GLY A 106 -7.59 -11.44 -8.32
N GLN A 107 -6.61 -11.42 -9.22
CA GLN A 107 -6.34 -12.50 -10.19
C GLN A 107 -5.23 -13.45 -9.76
N LEU A 108 -4.56 -13.22 -8.63
CA LEU A 108 -3.52 -14.11 -8.11
C LEU A 108 -4.06 -14.97 -6.96
N GLU A 109 -3.46 -16.14 -6.78
CA GLU A 109 -3.72 -17.03 -5.65
C GLU A 109 -2.41 -17.21 -4.88
N TYR A 110 -2.37 -16.69 -3.65
CA TYR A 110 -1.22 -16.80 -2.77
C TYR A 110 -1.19 -18.17 -2.09
N PRO A 111 0.00 -18.69 -1.72
CA PRO A 111 0.11 -19.99 -1.09
C PRO A 111 -0.52 -20.03 0.31
N GLU A 112 -0.82 -21.22 0.81
CA GLU A 112 -1.54 -21.45 2.08
C GLU A 112 -0.89 -20.75 3.28
N ASN A 113 0.43 -20.60 3.28
CA ASN A 113 1.18 -19.91 4.33
C ASN A 113 1.03 -18.37 4.31
N SER A 114 0.24 -17.81 3.39
CA SER A 114 -0.15 -16.39 3.38
C SER A 114 -1.26 -16.05 4.37
N LYS A 115 -1.94 -17.06 4.92
CA LYS A 115 -2.90 -16.86 6.01
C LYS A 115 -2.18 -16.39 7.28
N ASP A 116 -2.89 -15.58 8.03
CA ASP A 116 -2.55 -15.20 9.39
C ASP A 116 -2.93 -16.34 10.34
N ASN A 117 -1.93 -16.86 11.04
CA ASN A 117 -2.06 -17.89 12.06
C ASN A 117 -1.40 -17.49 13.38
N PHE A 118 -1.20 -16.19 13.61
CA PHE A 118 -0.49 -15.70 14.79
C PHE A 118 -1.12 -14.46 15.44
N SER A 119 -1.84 -13.61 14.70
CA SER A 119 -2.34 -12.34 15.26
C SER A 119 -3.36 -12.53 16.36
N LEU A 120 -4.14 -13.63 16.34
CA LEU A 120 -5.06 -13.95 17.42
C LEU A 120 -4.31 -14.29 18.72
N ASN A 121 -3.23 -15.08 18.65
CA ASN A 121 -2.36 -15.32 19.81
C ASN A 121 -1.74 -14.03 20.33
N MET A 122 -1.20 -13.22 19.43
CA MET A 122 -0.63 -11.91 19.77
C MET A 122 -1.67 -11.00 20.44
N PHE A 123 -2.93 -11.02 19.98
CA PHE A 123 -4.03 -10.29 20.60
C PHE A 123 -4.38 -10.83 22.00
N MET A 124 -4.42 -12.15 22.17
CA MET A 124 -4.65 -12.75 23.50
C MET A 124 -3.52 -12.39 24.48
N ASP A 125 -2.26 -12.40 24.02
CA ASP A 125 -1.12 -11.97 24.84
C ASP A 125 -1.21 -10.48 25.19
N MET A 126 -1.70 -9.63 24.28
CA MET A 126 -1.98 -8.22 24.57
C MET A 126 -3.07 -8.04 25.63
N LEU A 127 -4.17 -8.78 25.53
CA LEU A 127 -5.24 -8.74 26.53
C LEU A 127 -4.71 -9.18 27.90
N ASP A 128 -3.91 -10.23 27.95
CA ASP A 128 -3.30 -10.72 29.18
C ASP A 128 -2.47 -9.65 29.89
N GLU A 129 -1.54 -9.04 29.16
CA GLU A 129 -0.60 -8.06 29.70
C GLU A 129 -1.32 -6.79 30.16
N TYR A 130 -2.22 -6.24 29.33
CA TYR A 130 -2.80 -4.90 29.56
C TYR A 130 -4.13 -4.92 30.32
N THR A 131 -4.83 -6.05 30.41
CA THR A 131 -6.16 -6.11 31.04
C THR A 131 -6.29 -7.10 32.18
N MET A 132 -5.44 -8.13 32.23
CA MET A 132 -5.54 -9.21 33.23
C MET A 132 -4.36 -9.28 34.20
N GLY A 133 -3.39 -8.35 34.11
CA GLY A 133 -2.19 -8.37 34.96
C GLY A 133 -1.28 -9.57 34.68
N GLY A 134 -1.35 -10.12 33.46
CA GLY A 134 -0.51 -11.23 33.00
C GLY A 134 0.95 -10.82 32.80
N ALA A 135 1.78 -11.80 32.46
CA ALA A 135 3.19 -11.57 32.13
C ALA A 135 3.36 -10.70 30.87
N ASN A 136 4.56 -10.10 30.71
CA ASN A 136 4.90 -9.26 29.56
C ASN A 136 5.18 -10.07 28.27
N ASP A 137 4.24 -10.93 27.89
CA ASP A 137 4.37 -11.78 26.71
C ASP A 137 4.13 -11.01 25.40
N PHE A 138 3.31 -9.97 25.42
CA PHE A 138 3.03 -9.17 24.23
C PHE A 138 4.28 -8.42 23.75
N ASP A 139 5.10 -7.94 24.68
CA ASP A 139 6.38 -7.29 24.39
C ASP A 139 7.41 -8.20 23.70
N LYS A 140 7.23 -9.54 23.77
CA LYS A 140 8.12 -10.50 23.09
C LYS A 140 7.82 -10.63 21.60
N TRP A 141 6.63 -10.24 21.15
CA TRP A 141 6.28 -10.24 19.73
C TRP A 141 7.10 -9.19 18.98
N PRO A 142 7.56 -9.47 17.76
CA PRO A 142 8.28 -8.48 16.95
C PRO A 142 7.39 -7.30 16.61
N SER A 143 7.96 -6.09 16.60
CA SER A 143 7.22 -4.85 16.34
C SER A 143 6.55 -4.82 14.96
N VAL A 144 7.13 -5.50 13.97
CA VAL A 144 6.59 -5.60 12.61
C VAL A 144 6.62 -7.05 12.15
N ILE A 145 5.48 -7.55 11.70
CA ILE A 145 5.31 -8.83 11.01
C ILE A 145 4.72 -8.52 9.65
N TYR A 146 5.36 -8.96 8.58
CA TYR A 146 4.96 -8.52 7.25
C TYR A 146 5.18 -9.62 6.22
N TYR A 147 4.23 -9.76 5.31
CA TYR A 147 4.30 -10.76 4.26
C TYR A 147 5.02 -10.18 3.05
N VAL A 148 6.10 -10.81 2.63
CA VAL A 148 6.79 -10.43 1.40
C VAL A 148 6.11 -11.15 0.25
N MET A 149 5.42 -10.42 -0.62
CA MET A 149 4.78 -10.99 -1.81
C MET A 149 5.82 -11.35 -2.88
N GLY A 150 5.49 -12.21 -3.82
CA GLY A 150 6.35 -12.55 -4.95
C GLY A 150 5.65 -13.43 -5.98
N ASP A 151 6.44 -14.08 -6.82
CA ASP A 151 5.96 -15.01 -7.86
C ASP A 151 5.14 -16.16 -7.24
N VAL A 152 3.88 -16.28 -7.66
CA VAL A 152 2.93 -17.29 -7.17
C VAL A 152 2.90 -18.55 -8.04
N ASP A 153 3.55 -18.53 -9.21
CA ASP A 153 3.57 -19.64 -10.15
C ASP A 153 4.79 -20.56 -9.93
N ASP A 154 5.96 -19.97 -9.64
CA ASP A 154 7.16 -20.73 -9.27
C ASP A 154 7.27 -20.93 -7.76
N LYS A 155 7.04 -22.17 -7.31
CA LYS A 155 7.12 -22.56 -5.89
C LYS A 155 8.53 -22.44 -5.30
N ASN A 156 9.56 -22.35 -6.13
CA ASN A 156 10.95 -22.17 -5.69
C ASN A 156 11.40 -20.71 -5.76
N ALA A 157 10.54 -19.80 -6.20
CA ALA A 157 10.84 -18.38 -6.18
C ALA A 157 10.96 -17.88 -4.73
N PRO A 158 11.89 -16.95 -4.46
CA PRO A 158 11.86 -16.22 -3.21
C PRO A 158 10.62 -15.32 -3.13
N GLY A 159 10.24 -14.96 -1.91
CA GLY A 159 9.00 -14.26 -1.61
C GLY A 159 7.95 -15.23 -1.08
N ASN A 160 6.72 -14.73 -0.98
CA ASN A 160 5.57 -15.44 -0.43
C ASN A 160 5.80 -16.03 0.96
N ARG A 161 6.41 -15.25 1.87
CA ARG A 161 6.68 -15.64 3.26
C ARG A 161 6.47 -14.47 4.22
N TRP A 162 6.06 -14.79 5.45
CA TRP A 162 6.08 -13.87 6.57
C TRP A 162 7.51 -13.64 7.08
N LEU A 163 7.89 -12.37 7.20
CA LEU A 163 9.12 -11.90 7.82
C LEU A 163 8.80 -11.06 9.05
N ILE A 164 9.81 -10.83 9.89
CA ILE A 164 9.70 -10.03 11.10
C ILE A 164 10.74 -8.90 11.09
N SER A 165 10.44 -7.80 11.76
CA SER A 165 11.38 -6.68 11.96
C SER A 165 11.04 -5.91 13.24
N GLN A 166 11.98 -5.10 13.70
CA GLN A 166 11.76 -4.18 14.83
C GLN A 166 11.26 -2.80 14.41
N GLN A 167 11.26 -2.52 13.11
CA GLN A 167 10.83 -1.22 12.57
C GLN A 167 10.31 -1.36 11.13
N TRP A 168 9.56 -0.35 10.70
CA TRP A 168 9.13 -0.21 9.31
C TRP A 168 9.69 1.10 8.70
N PRO A 169 10.23 1.08 7.47
CA PRO A 169 10.58 -0.12 6.68
C PRO A 169 11.69 -0.96 7.34
N PRO A 170 11.81 -2.26 6.99
CA PRO A 170 12.88 -3.11 7.50
C PRO A 170 14.25 -2.65 6.97
N LEU A 171 15.27 -2.59 7.83
CA LEU A 171 16.64 -2.25 7.47
C LEU A 171 17.50 -3.51 7.25
N PRO A 172 18.58 -3.42 6.44
CA PRO A 172 18.99 -2.27 5.64
C PRO A 172 18.31 -2.23 4.26
N TYR A 173 17.92 -1.03 3.81
CA TYR A 173 17.45 -0.78 2.45
C TYR A 173 18.13 0.44 1.83
N ASN A 174 18.20 0.45 0.50
CA ASN A 174 18.66 1.58 -0.31
C ASN A 174 17.55 2.02 -1.23
N ASN A 175 17.21 3.31 -1.19
CA ASN A 175 16.30 3.91 -2.16
C ASN A 175 17.02 4.03 -3.51
N THR A 176 16.80 3.04 -4.37
CA THR A 176 17.48 2.92 -5.66
C THR A 176 16.59 3.50 -6.76
N PRO A 177 17.06 4.52 -7.51
CA PRO A 177 16.31 5.07 -8.62
C PRO A 177 16.36 4.15 -9.83
N PHE A 178 15.20 3.91 -10.43
CA PHE A 178 15.05 3.36 -11.77
C PHE A 178 14.49 4.45 -12.67
N TYR A 179 15.31 4.91 -13.61
CA TYR A 179 15.04 6.03 -14.50
C TYR A 179 14.23 5.59 -15.71
N PHE A 180 13.29 6.46 -16.10
CA PHE A 180 12.50 6.30 -17.31
C PHE A 180 13.28 6.81 -18.52
N TYR A 181 13.21 6.09 -19.63
CA TYR A 181 13.84 6.47 -20.90
C TYR A 181 12.79 6.64 -21.99
N GLY A 182 12.98 7.61 -22.90
CA GLY A 182 12.03 7.89 -23.98
C GLY A 182 11.76 6.74 -24.96
N ASN A 183 12.56 5.67 -24.93
CA ASN A 183 12.33 4.44 -25.69
C ASN A 183 11.50 3.38 -24.92
N GLY A 184 10.93 3.72 -23.76
CA GLY A 184 10.17 2.80 -22.90
C GLY A 184 11.03 1.88 -22.03
N SER A 185 12.34 2.13 -21.92
CA SER A 185 13.20 1.38 -21.00
C SER A 185 13.14 1.93 -19.57
N LEU A 186 13.30 1.05 -18.59
CA LEU A 186 13.45 1.36 -17.17
C LEU A 186 14.81 0.85 -16.68
N LEU A 187 15.75 1.74 -16.36
CA LEU A 187 17.14 1.37 -16.04
C LEU A 187 17.63 2.05 -14.76
N ALA A 188 18.55 1.40 -14.03
CA ALA A 188 19.17 1.97 -12.83
C ALA A 188 20.29 2.99 -13.13
N THR A 189 20.53 3.30 -14.40
CA THR A 189 21.51 4.29 -14.86
C THR A 189 20.80 5.58 -15.28
N LEU A 190 21.47 6.72 -15.10
CA LEU A 190 20.92 8.00 -15.54
C LEU A 190 20.79 8.06 -17.08
N PRO A 191 19.73 8.69 -17.61
CA PRO A 191 19.61 8.96 -19.04
C PRO A 191 20.71 9.90 -19.53
N SER A 192 21.30 9.58 -20.69
CA SER A 192 22.36 10.39 -21.32
C SER A 192 21.85 11.33 -22.41
N SER A 193 20.63 11.13 -22.91
CA SER A 193 20.00 11.96 -23.94
C SER A 193 18.75 12.66 -23.40
N SER A 194 18.55 13.90 -23.82
CA SER A 194 17.31 14.62 -23.52
C SER A 194 16.17 14.10 -24.39
N THR A 195 15.18 13.49 -23.76
CA THR A 195 13.94 13.04 -24.41
C THR A 195 12.74 13.39 -23.54
N SER A 196 11.58 13.51 -24.17
CA SER A 196 10.29 13.67 -23.50
C SER A 196 9.23 12.95 -24.31
N HIS A 197 8.08 12.69 -23.70
CA HIS A 197 6.93 12.14 -24.40
C HIS A 197 5.67 12.89 -23.99
N THR A 198 4.90 13.32 -24.99
CA THR A 198 3.63 14.02 -24.81
C THR A 198 2.49 13.07 -25.18
N TYR A 199 1.48 12.99 -24.34
CA TYR A 199 0.27 12.21 -24.57
C TYR A 199 -0.98 13.05 -24.29
N THR A 200 -2.10 12.62 -24.87
CA THR A 200 -3.37 13.34 -24.78
C THR A 200 -4.24 12.71 -23.69
N TYR A 201 -4.59 13.48 -22.66
CA TYR A 201 -5.55 13.08 -21.66
C TYR A 201 -6.93 13.69 -21.93
N ASN A 202 -7.92 12.84 -22.16
CA ASN A 202 -9.33 13.23 -22.29
C ASN A 202 -10.12 12.78 -21.04
N PRO A 203 -10.63 13.70 -20.21
CA PRO A 203 -11.43 13.35 -19.03
C PRO A 203 -12.73 12.57 -19.33
N GLU A 204 -13.25 12.63 -20.56
CA GLU A 204 -14.41 11.86 -20.99
C GLU A 204 -14.07 10.41 -21.37
N GLN A 205 -12.78 10.09 -21.52
CA GLN A 205 -12.28 8.75 -21.82
C GLN A 205 -11.12 8.36 -20.88
N PRO A 206 -11.31 8.42 -19.55
CA PRO A 206 -10.24 8.19 -18.61
C PRO A 206 -9.74 6.74 -18.68
N VAL A 207 -8.47 6.52 -18.31
CA VAL A 207 -7.90 5.19 -18.12
C VAL A 207 -8.70 4.47 -17.03
N PRO A 208 -9.24 3.27 -17.32
CA PRO A 208 -10.06 2.56 -16.36
C PRO A 208 -9.26 2.02 -15.18
N THR A 209 -9.89 2.01 -14.01
CA THR A 209 -9.39 1.28 -12.83
C THR A 209 -9.52 -0.21 -13.04
N ILE A 210 -8.40 -0.93 -12.90
CA ILE A 210 -8.33 -2.39 -12.94
C ILE A 210 -7.49 -2.86 -11.74
N GLY A 211 -8.15 -3.40 -10.70
CA GLY A 211 -7.48 -3.83 -9.48
C GLY A 211 -6.96 -2.68 -8.62
N GLY A 212 -6.02 -2.99 -7.71
CA GLY A 212 -5.40 -2.04 -6.79
C GLY A 212 -6.08 -2.02 -5.43
N GLN A 213 -5.83 -0.95 -4.66
CA GLN A 213 -6.38 -0.77 -3.32
C GLN A 213 -7.80 -0.18 -3.39
N ASN A 214 -8.78 -1.04 -3.66
CA ASN A 214 -10.19 -0.68 -3.80
C ASN A 214 -11.08 -1.34 -2.74
N LEU A 215 -12.21 -0.70 -2.43
CA LEU A 215 -13.23 -1.21 -1.51
C LEU A 215 -14.26 -2.07 -2.24
N TYR A 216 -15.00 -1.43 -3.15
CA TYR A 216 -16.14 -2.01 -3.87
C TYR A 216 -15.85 -2.37 -5.33
N LEU A 217 -14.84 -1.73 -5.95
CA LEU A 217 -14.34 -2.15 -7.26
C LEU A 217 -13.51 -3.44 -7.12
N ALA A 218 -13.17 -4.05 -8.26
CA ALA A 218 -12.15 -5.08 -8.31
C ALA A 218 -10.88 -4.62 -7.57
N LYS A 219 -10.39 -5.45 -6.64
CA LYS A 219 -9.29 -5.13 -5.70
C LYS A 219 -8.22 -6.21 -5.73
N GLY A 220 -7.00 -5.85 -5.36
CA GLY A 220 -5.85 -6.74 -5.44
C GLY A 220 -5.12 -6.68 -6.80
N PRO A 221 -4.19 -7.62 -7.03
CA PRO A 221 -3.38 -7.65 -8.24
C PRO A 221 -4.22 -8.07 -9.45
N TYR A 222 -4.20 -7.24 -10.49
CA TYR A 222 -4.82 -7.50 -11.77
C TYR A 222 -3.85 -7.21 -12.91
N ASP A 223 -4.02 -7.93 -14.01
CA ASP A 223 -3.26 -7.74 -15.23
C ASP A 223 -3.59 -6.39 -15.89
N GLN A 224 -2.58 -5.55 -16.06
CA GLN A 224 -2.68 -4.18 -16.55
C GLN A 224 -2.53 -4.07 -18.07
N ARG A 225 -2.27 -5.16 -18.81
CA ARG A 225 -2.04 -5.12 -20.27
C ARG A 225 -3.10 -4.32 -21.03
N ILE A 226 -4.38 -4.48 -20.68
CA ILE A 226 -5.49 -3.75 -21.30
C ILE A 226 -5.34 -2.22 -21.16
N THR A 227 -4.84 -1.73 -20.02
CA THR A 227 -4.57 -0.30 -19.84
C THR A 227 -3.25 0.13 -20.45
N GLU A 228 -2.25 -0.74 -20.46
CA GLU A 228 -0.91 -0.47 -21.01
C GLU A 228 -0.88 -0.36 -22.54
N GLU A 229 -1.92 -0.83 -23.23
CA GLU A 229 -2.09 -0.70 -24.69
C GLU A 229 -2.63 0.68 -25.13
N ARG A 230 -3.07 1.53 -24.20
CA ARG A 230 -3.67 2.82 -24.52
C ARG A 230 -2.61 3.88 -24.86
N GLU A 231 -2.94 4.76 -25.78
CA GLU A 231 -2.05 5.86 -26.21
C GLU A 231 -1.82 6.93 -25.13
N ASP A 232 -2.71 7.03 -24.15
CA ASP A 232 -2.60 7.94 -23.00
C ASP A 232 -1.92 7.28 -21.77
N VAL A 233 -1.22 6.16 -21.97
CA VAL A 233 -0.47 5.43 -20.95
C VAL A 233 0.97 5.20 -21.41
N LEU A 234 1.92 5.85 -20.74
CA LEU A 234 3.34 5.63 -20.99
C LEU A 234 3.80 4.39 -20.23
N VAL A 235 4.53 3.48 -20.90
CA VAL A 235 4.97 2.22 -20.31
C VAL A 235 6.50 2.12 -20.32
N PHE A 236 7.08 1.89 -19.16
CA PHE A 236 8.52 1.71 -18.96
C PHE A 236 8.80 0.33 -18.39
N THR A 237 9.67 -0.44 -19.03
CA THR A 237 9.95 -1.83 -18.60
C THR A 237 11.45 -2.05 -18.46
N SER A 238 11.86 -2.74 -17.40
CA SER A 238 13.25 -3.14 -17.21
C SER A 238 13.64 -4.26 -18.18
N PRO A 239 14.94 -4.51 -18.37
CA PRO A 239 15.39 -5.81 -18.86
C PRO A 239 14.85 -6.95 -17.98
N LYS A 240 14.87 -8.16 -18.55
CA LYS A 240 14.63 -9.39 -17.79
C LYS A 240 15.60 -9.43 -16.61
N LEU A 241 15.09 -9.63 -15.40
CA LEU A 241 15.90 -9.69 -14.20
C LEU A 241 16.76 -10.96 -14.20
N GLU A 242 18.07 -10.79 -14.02
CA GLU A 242 19.02 -11.92 -13.90
C GLU A 242 19.08 -12.49 -12.48
N LYS A 243 18.59 -11.73 -11.51
CA LYS A 243 18.51 -12.09 -10.09
C LYS A 243 17.26 -11.47 -9.47
N PRO A 244 16.72 -12.05 -8.38
CA PRO A 244 15.56 -11.50 -7.72
C PRO A 244 15.82 -10.08 -7.19
N VAL A 245 14.79 -9.23 -7.22
CA VAL A 245 14.82 -7.88 -6.66
C VAL A 245 13.81 -7.80 -5.53
N TRP A 246 14.31 -7.60 -4.30
CA TRP A 246 13.49 -7.49 -3.10
C TRP A 246 13.34 -6.03 -2.68
N ILE A 247 12.08 -5.59 -2.51
CA ILE A 247 11.74 -4.29 -1.94
C ILE A 247 10.86 -4.44 -0.70
N ALA A 248 11.01 -3.51 0.24
CA ALA A 248 10.07 -3.32 1.34
C ALA A 248 10.10 -1.87 1.81
N GLY A 249 8.97 -1.18 1.77
CA GLY A 249 8.86 0.23 2.17
C GLY A 249 7.98 1.05 1.24
N ARG A 250 8.00 2.38 1.45
CA ARG A 250 7.21 3.37 0.68
C ARG A 250 7.86 3.63 -0.68
N ILE A 251 7.06 3.50 -1.74
CA ILE A 251 7.50 3.71 -3.13
C ILE A 251 7.06 5.09 -3.59
N LYS A 252 7.99 5.81 -4.21
CA LYS A 252 7.76 7.17 -4.73
C LYS A 252 8.27 7.28 -6.15
N ALA A 253 7.55 7.96 -7.01
CA ALA A 253 8.02 8.33 -8.34
C ALA A 253 8.27 9.83 -8.38
N ARG A 254 9.49 10.23 -8.75
CA ARG A 254 9.78 11.62 -9.09
C ARG A 254 9.58 11.80 -10.59
N LEU A 255 8.71 12.71 -10.97
CA LEU A 255 8.43 13.04 -12.36
C LEU A 255 8.76 14.50 -12.63
N TYR A 256 9.29 14.76 -13.81
CA TYR A 256 9.36 16.09 -14.39
C TYR A 256 8.28 16.16 -15.46
N VAL A 257 7.33 17.07 -15.29
CA VAL A 257 6.10 17.09 -16.07
C VAL A 257 5.70 18.49 -16.49
N SER A 258 4.94 18.60 -17.58
CA SER A 258 4.25 19.82 -17.96
C SER A 258 2.87 19.49 -18.54
N SER A 259 2.01 20.50 -18.61
CA SER A 259 0.71 20.44 -19.27
C SER A 259 0.44 21.75 -19.99
N ASP A 260 -0.45 21.74 -20.96
CA ASP A 260 -1.05 22.96 -21.55
C ASP A 260 -2.27 23.45 -20.76
N CYS A 261 -2.77 22.65 -19.80
CA CYS A 261 -3.89 22.97 -18.94
C CYS A 261 -3.45 23.52 -17.57
N PRO A 262 -4.33 24.26 -16.87
CA PRO A 262 -4.00 24.84 -15.55
C PRO A 262 -3.96 23.82 -14.41
N ASP A 263 -4.49 22.61 -14.61
CA ASP A 263 -4.45 21.49 -13.69
C ASP A 263 -4.60 20.19 -14.48
N THR A 264 -4.14 19.09 -13.90
CA THR A 264 -4.30 17.71 -14.39
C THR A 264 -3.83 16.76 -13.29
N ASP A 265 -3.90 15.45 -13.51
CA ASP A 265 -3.31 14.47 -12.60
C ASP A 265 -2.13 13.74 -13.25
N PHE A 266 -1.29 13.14 -12.41
CA PHE A 266 -0.33 12.13 -12.82
C PHE A 266 -0.50 10.88 -11.98
N THR A 267 -0.80 9.76 -12.64
CA THR A 267 -0.87 8.42 -12.04
C THR A 267 0.40 7.65 -12.33
N VAL A 268 0.81 6.82 -11.38
CA VAL A 268 1.92 5.89 -11.56
C VAL A 268 1.50 4.53 -11.02
N LYS A 269 1.63 3.49 -11.85
CA LYS A 269 1.41 2.10 -11.45
C LYS A 269 2.73 1.33 -11.51
N LEU A 270 2.97 0.48 -10.51
CA LEU A 270 4.10 -0.44 -10.46
C LEU A 270 3.60 -1.87 -10.63
N CYS A 271 4.16 -2.60 -11.58
CA CYS A 271 3.74 -3.94 -11.95
C CYS A 271 4.93 -4.93 -11.97
N ASP A 272 4.61 -6.21 -11.77
CA ASP A 272 5.45 -7.35 -12.11
C ASP A 272 5.06 -7.91 -13.49
N VAL A 273 5.98 -7.88 -14.44
CA VAL A 273 5.81 -8.61 -15.71
C VAL A 273 6.33 -10.03 -15.57
N TYR A 274 5.40 -10.97 -15.51
CA TYR A 274 5.68 -12.40 -15.41
C TYR A 274 6.33 -12.93 -16.69
N PRO A 275 7.03 -14.08 -16.64
CA PRO A 275 7.62 -14.72 -17.81
C PRO A 275 6.62 -15.06 -18.93
N ASP A 276 5.34 -15.25 -18.58
CA ASP A 276 4.24 -15.49 -19.52
C ASP A 276 3.68 -14.21 -20.17
N GLY A 277 4.16 -13.03 -19.74
CA GLY A 277 3.81 -11.73 -20.28
C GLY A 277 2.68 -11.00 -19.56
N ARG A 278 2.03 -11.58 -18.54
CA ARG A 278 1.07 -10.84 -17.69
C ARG A 278 1.77 -9.69 -16.98
N SER A 279 1.13 -8.53 -16.87
CA SER A 279 1.64 -7.36 -16.13
C SER A 279 0.81 -7.14 -14.86
N MET A 280 1.21 -7.77 -13.76
CA MET A 280 0.42 -7.81 -12.53
C MET A 280 0.67 -6.59 -11.66
N LEU A 281 -0.39 -5.82 -11.37
CA LEU A 281 -0.33 -4.64 -10.51
C LEU A 281 0.14 -5.00 -9.08
N ILE A 282 1.18 -4.32 -8.61
CA ILE A 282 1.66 -4.40 -7.22
C ILE A 282 1.08 -3.25 -6.40
N THR A 283 1.22 -2.02 -6.86
CA THR A 283 0.66 -0.83 -6.22
C THR A 283 0.57 0.33 -7.20
N ASP A 284 -0.23 1.35 -6.87
CA ASP A 284 -0.39 2.56 -7.66
C ASP A 284 -0.62 3.81 -6.79
N GLY A 285 -0.28 4.95 -7.38
CA GLY A 285 -0.43 6.27 -6.79
C GLY A 285 -0.95 7.27 -7.81
N ILE A 286 -1.40 8.41 -7.31
CA ILE A 286 -1.86 9.56 -8.09
C ILE A 286 -1.40 10.83 -7.39
N LEU A 287 -1.17 11.89 -8.16
CA LEU A 287 -1.01 13.25 -7.65
C LEU A 287 -1.85 14.18 -8.52
N ARG A 288 -2.70 14.99 -7.88
CA ARG A 288 -3.39 16.11 -8.52
C ARG A 288 -2.49 17.34 -8.50
N MET A 289 -2.24 17.94 -9.67
CA MET A 289 -1.19 18.96 -9.84
C MET A 289 -1.40 20.23 -9.04
N ARG A 290 -2.66 20.63 -8.80
CA ARG A 290 -2.95 21.78 -7.92
C ARG A 290 -2.47 21.59 -6.47
N ASN A 291 -2.25 20.34 -6.05
CA ASN A 291 -1.84 19.94 -4.69
C ASN A 291 -0.37 19.46 -4.63
N ARG A 292 0.44 19.74 -5.66
CA ARG A 292 1.82 19.22 -5.75
C ARG A 292 2.76 19.67 -4.61
N ASN A 293 2.49 20.83 -4.00
CA ASN A 293 3.31 21.46 -2.97
C ASN A 293 2.65 21.47 -1.58
N GLY A 294 1.57 20.73 -1.41
CA GLY A 294 0.77 20.74 -0.19
C GLY A 294 -0.70 20.48 -0.50
N PHE A 295 -1.44 20.06 0.52
CA PHE A 295 -2.87 19.76 0.41
C PHE A 295 -3.75 20.85 1.02
N ASP A 296 -3.17 21.83 1.71
CA ASP A 296 -3.86 22.91 2.43
C ASP A 296 -4.18 24.13 1.55
N HIS A 297 -3.56 24.21 0.36
CA HIS A 297 -3.76 25.28 -0.61
C HIS A 297 -3.61 24.76 -2.05
N TRP A 298 -4.07 25.54 -3.02
CA TRP A 298 -3.92 25.23 -4.44
C TRP A 298 -2.90 26.10 -5.13
N GLU A 299 -2.12 25.46 -5.99
CA GLU A 299 -1.26 26.13 -6.94
C GLU A 299 -1.52 25.62 -8.37
N PHE A 300 -2.04 26.44 -9.27
CA PHE A 300 -2.27 26.01 -10.65
C PHE A 300 -0.99 25.97 -11.48
N MET A 301 -0.98 25.12 -12.51
CA MET A 301 0.08 25.03 -13.51
C MET A 301 0.01 26.22 -14.48
N LYS A 302 1.18 26.63 -14.99
CA LYS A 302 1.30 27.50 -16.16
C LYS A 302 1.56 26.63 -17.39
N PRO A 303 0.88 26.91 -18.53
CA PRO A 303 1.07 26.13 -19.74
C PRO A 303 2.54 26.04 -20.15
N GLY A 304 3.05 24.81 -20.32
CA GLY A 304 4.41 24.51 -20.75
C GLY A 304 5.52 24.70 -19.70
N GLU A 305 5.21 25.16 -18.49
CA GLU A 305 6.18 25.18 -17.38
C GLU A 305 6.46 23.74 -16.91
N ILE A 306 7.73 23.42 -16.66
CA ILE A 306 8.16 22.10 -16.18
C ILE A 306 8.13 22.11 -14.65
N TYR A 307 7.46 21.13 -14.07
CA TYR A 307 7.36 20.93 -12.63
C TYR A 307 8.02 19.61 -12.24
N GLU A 308 8.84 19.64 -11.18
CA GLU A 308 9.24 18.43 -10.46
C GLU A 308 8.14 18.07 -9.46
N ILE A 309 7.66 16.83 -9.51
CA ILE A 309 6.62 16.33 -8.63
C ILE A 309 7.00 14.96 -8.05
N GLU A 310 6.42 14.64 -6.90
CA GLU A 310 6.51 13.32 -6.28
C GLU A 310 5.13 12.66 -6.24
N VAL A 311 4.98 11.54 -6.94
CA VAL A 311 3.80 10.68 -6.82
C VAL A 311 4.09 9.58 -5.80
N ASP A 312 3.31 9.54 -4.74
CA ASP A 312 3.41 8.52 -3.69
C ASP A 312 2.53 7.31 -4.02
N LEU A 313 3.16 6.14 -4.19
CA LEU A 313 2.50 4.87 -4.50
C LEU A 313 2.24 4.04 -3.23
N TRP A 314 2.45 4.63 -2.06
CA TRP A 314 2.37 3.98 -0.76
C TRP A 314 3.39 2.86 -0.57
N SER A 315 3.26 2.15 0.55
CA SER A 315 4.16 1.09 0.97
C SER A 315 3.74 -0.29 0.46
N THR A 316 4.72 -1.12 0.15
CA THR A 316 4.52 -2.55 -0.15
C THR A 316 5.75 -3.37 0.28
N SER A 317 5.65 -4.69 0.17
CA SER A 317 6.79 -5.61 0.24
C SER A 317 6.67 -6.69 -0.82
N TYR A 318 7.62 -6.73 -1.76
CA TYR A 318 7.54 -7.57 -2.96
C TYR A 318 8.92 -8.06 -3.41
N ILE A 319 8.97 -9.26 -3.99
CA ILE A 319 10.12 -9.79 -4.71
C ILE A 319 9.74 -10.09 -6.15
N TRP A 320 10.33 -9.38 -7.11
CA TRP A 320 10.33 -9.82 -8.49
C TRP A 320 11.34 -10.96 -8.64
N ASN A 321 10.90 -12.11 -9.14
CA ASN A 321 11.75 -13.28 -9.31
C ASN A 321 12.70 -13.14 -10.52
N THR A 322 13.71 -13.99 -10.57
CA THR A 322 14.55 -14.15 -11.77
C THR A 322 13.68 -14.40 -12.98
N GLY A 323 13.90 -13.61 -14.02
CA GLY A 323 13.20 -13.72 -15.28
C GLY A 323 11.93 -12.89 -15.42
N HIS A 324 11.49 -12.25 -14.35
CA HIS A 324 10.45 -11.23 -14.38
C HIS A 324 11.02 -9.88 -14.89
N LYS A 325 10.16 -8.88 -15.04
CA LYS A 325 10.57 -7.50 -15.31
C LYS A 325 9.80 -6.54 -14.40
N ILE A 326 10.48 -5.47 -14.00
CA ILE A 326 9.85 -4.35 -13.33
C ILE A 326 9.20 -3.48 -14.41
N ARG A 327 7.90 -3.23 -14.30
CA ARG A 327 7.19 -2.32 -15.20
C ARG A 327 6.55 -1.19 -14.42
N VAL A 328 6.67 0.01 -14.97
CA VAL A 328 5.98 1.20 -14.48
C VAL A 328 5.15 1.78 -15.60
N SER A 329 3.91 2.15 -15.32
CA SER A 329 3.10 2.94 -16.24
C SER A 329 2.72 4.29 -15.65
N ILE A 330 2.68 5.31 -16.51
CA ILE A 330 2.36 6.70 -16.17
C ILE A 330 1.20 7.17 -17.04
N SER A 331 0.19 7.79 -16.42
CA SER A 331 -0.93 8.40 -17.14
C SER A 331 -1.45 9.60 -16.35
N SER A 332 -2.63 10.11 -16.71
CA SER A 332 -3.32 11.21 -16.03
C SER A 332 -4.70 10.84 -15.54
N SER A 333 -5.00 9.55 -15.44
CA SER A 333 -6.22 9.07 -14.80
C SER A 333 -6.12 7.62 -14.34
N ASN A 334 -7.00 7.25 -13.42
CA ASN A 334 -7.26 5.89 -12.96
C ASN A 334 -8.68 5.87 -12.37
N SER A 335 -9.68 5.89 -13.25
CA SER A 335 -11.09 6.12 -12.93
C SER A 335 -11.93 4.83 -13.03
N PRO A 336 -12.87 4.55 -12.12
CA PRO A 336 -13.43 5.47 -11.13
C PRO A 336 -12.84 5.34 -9.72
N ARG A 337 -11.69 4.66 -9.52
CA ARG A 337 -11.00 4.71 -8.21
C ARG A 337 -10.79 6.14 -7.78
N PHE A 338 -10.29 6.95 -8.70
CA PHE A 338 -10.14 8.39 -8.59
C PHE A 338 -11.14 9.12 -9.49
N MET A 339 -11.54 10.31 -9.10
CA MET A 339 -12.30 11.18 -10.00
C MET A 339 -11.40 11.60 -11.16
N ALA A 340 -11.94 11.63 -12.37
CA ALA A 340 -11.20 12.14 -13.52
C ALA A 340 -11.08 13.67 -13.40
N ASN A 341 -9.85 14.18 -13.37
CA ASN A 341 -9.61 15.62 -13.33
C ASN A 341 -10.16 16.30 -14.60
N PRO A 342 -10.95 17.38 -14.48
CA PRO A 342 -11.52 18.07 -15.64
C PRO A 342 -10.49 18.86 -16.47
N ASN A 343 -9.22 18.91 -16.03
CA ASN A 343 -8.14 19.74 -16.58
C ASN A 343 -8.43 21.24 -16.51
N THR A 344 -9.17 21.68 -15.50
CA THR A 344 -9.56 23.08 -15.31
C THR A 344 -9.29 23.53 -13.88
N LYS A 345 -9.54 24.81 -13.57
CA LYS A 345 -9.44 25.34 -12.21
C LYS A 345 -10.67 25.03 -11.33
N ALA A 346 -11.66 24.31 -11.87
CA ALA A 346 -12.90 24.00 -11.15
C ALA A 346 -12.62 23.18 -9.89
N SER A 347 -13.37 23.47 -8.83
CA SER A 347 -13.49 22.62 -7.64
C SER A 347 -14.12 21.26 -7.99
N ILE A 348 -13.99 20.25 -7.13
CA ILE A 348 -14.67 18.96 -7.33
C ILE A 348 -16.19 19.12 -7.39
N GLY A 349 -16.76 20.03 -6.60
CA GLY A 349 -18.21 20.28 -6.56
C GLY A 349 -18.74 21.09 -7.75
N GLU A 350 -17.88 21.70 -8.55
CA GLU A 350 -18.28 22.47 -9.72
C GLU A 350 -18.51 21.56 -10.94
N ASN A 351 -19.76 21.53 -11.42
CA ASN A 351 -20.11 20.91 -12.71
C ASN A 351 -19.65 21.77 -13.90
N GLY A 352 -18.33 21.88 -14.06
CA GLY A 352 -17.68 22.57 -15.17
C GLY A 352 -17.50 21.67 -16.41
N LYS A 353 -17.30 22.30 -17.58
CA LYS A 353 -16.86 21.57 -18.78
C LYS A 353 -15.41 21.13 -18.60
N SER A 354 -15.10 19.90 -18.97
CA SER A 354 -13.73 19.40 -19.05
C SER A 354 -12.99 19.98 -20.25
N GLN A 355 -11.66 19.90 -20.21
CA GLN A 355 -10.77 20.22 -21.31
C GLN A 355 -9.86 19.03 -21.59
N ILE A 356 -9.41 18.88 -22.83
CA ILE A 356 -8.38 17.90 -23.20
C ILE A 356 -7.02 18.50 -22.85
N ALA A 357 -6.17 17.75 -22.16
CA ALA A 357 -4.82 18.17 -21.81
C ALA A 357 -3.76 17.41 -22.61
N HIS A 358 -2.70 18.12 -23.01
CA HIS A 358 -1.50 17.54 -23.60
C HIS A 358 -0.39 17.50 -22.54
N ASN A 359 -0.29 16.35 -21.87
CA ASN A 359 0.62 16.16 -20.75
C ASN A 359 1.95 15.59 -21.24
N THR A 360 3.04 16.14 -20.73
CA THR A 360 4.40 15.76 -21.12
C THR A 360 5.18 15.26 -19.92
N VAL A 361 5.92 14.17 -20.07
CA VAL A 361 6.90 13.68 -19.09
C VAL A 361 8.30 13.77 -19.69
N TYR A 362 9.25 14.27 -18.91
CA TYR A 362 10.63 14.50 -19.33
C TYR A 362 11.60 13.44 -18.77
N PHE A 363 12.59 13.03 -19.57
CA PHE A 363 13.50 11.90 -19.31
C PHE A 363 14.97 12.27 -19.56
N SER A 364 15.35 13.52 -19.29
CA SER A 364 16.70 14.02 -19.58
C SER A 364 17.63 13.87 -18.37
N SER A 365 18.94 14.09 -18.56
CA SER A 365 19.88 14.19 -17.44
C SER A 365 19.52 15.31 -16.45
N ASP A 366 18.98 16.41 -16.97
CA ASP A 366 18.59 17.59 -16.19
C ASP A 366 17.19 17.44 -15.57
N HIS A 367 16.38 16.52 -16.13
CA HIS A 367 15.03 16.19 -15.69
C HIS A 367 14.87 14.66 -15.58
N PRO A 368 15.58 14.01 -14.64
CA PRO A 368 15.67 12.56 -14.58
C PRO A 368 14.47 11.97 -13.85
N SER A 369 13.33 11.86 -14.54
CA SER A 369 12.15 11.19 -14.01
C SER A 369 12.47 9.71 -13.70
N CYS A 370 12.08 9.26 -12.51
CA CYS A 370 12.40 7.93 -12.01
C CYS A 370 11.41 7.44 -10.96
N ILE A 371 11.40 6.12 -10.73
CA ILE A 371 10.80 5.52 -9.54
C ILE A 371 11.89 5.14 -8.53
N PHE A 372 11.68 5.45 -7.26
CA PHE A 372 12.55 5.04 -6.16
C PHE A 372 12.01 3.74 -5.56
N LEU A 373 12.84 2.70 -5.60
CA LEU A 373 12.52 1.40 -5.01
C LEU A 373 13.33 1.22 -3.72
N PRO A 374 12.68 0.94 -2.56
CA PRO A 374 13.38 0.67 -1.30
C PRO A 374 13.95 -0.75 -1.31
N MET A 375 15.06 -0.93 -2.01
CA MET A 375 15.68 -2.24 -2.25
C MET A 375 16.37 -2.74 -0.99
N ILE A 376 15.97 -3.94 -0.55
CA ILE A 376 16.62 -4.65 0.55
C ILE A 376 17.92 -5.25 0.04
N THR A 377 19.02 -5.03 0.77
CA THR A 377 20.37 -5.47 0.35
C THR A 377 21.16 -6.02 1.53
N GLY A 378 22.16 -6.87 1.27
CA GLY A 378 23.07 -7.34 2.33
C GLY A 378 22.46 -8.31 3.34
N VAL A 379 21.26 -8.82 3.08
CA VAL A 379 20.58 -9.86 3.87
C VAL A 379 20.09 -10.97 2.93
N ASP A 380 20.06 -12.19 3.43
CA ASP A 380 19.57 -13.37 2.71
C ASP A 380 18.09 -13.61 3.03
N PHE A 381 17.24 -13.60 2.00
CA PHE A 381 15.79 -13.70 2.19
C PHE A 381 15.37 -15.02 2.85
N GLU A 382 15.97 -16.14 2.43
CA GLU A 382 15.60 -17.47 2.94
C GLU A 382 15.97 -17.61 4.42
N GLU A 383 17.14 -17.11 4.81
CA GLU A 383 17.56 -17.10 6.20
C GLU A 383 16.66 -16.22 7.08
N GLU A 384 16.27 -15.03 6.61
CA GLU A 384 15.34 -14.16 7.35
C GLU A 384 13.93 -14.78 7.44
N ALA A 385 13.42 -15.38 6.36
CA ALA A 385 12.15 -16.10 6.36
C ALA A 385 12.17 -17.33 7.30
N ARG A 386 13.30 -18.02 7.40
CA ARG A 386 13.50 -19.15 8.33
C ARG A 386 13.48 -18.68 9.78
N LYS A 387 14.24 -17.63 10.12
CA LYS A 387 14.25 -17.03 11.47
C LYS A 387 12.85 -16.55 11.88
N ALA A 388 12.17 -15.83 10.99
CA ALA A 388 10.81 -15.37 11.21
C ALA A 388 9.85 -16.54 11.49
N SER A 389 9.91 -17.60 10.67
CA SER A 389 9.06 -18.77 10.85
C SER A 389 9.29 -19.49 12.19
N ILE A 390 10.54 -19.63 12.62
CA ILE A 390 10.87 -20.24 13.93
C ILE A 390 10.32 -19.38 15.06
N CYS A 391 10.63 -18.07 15.05
CA CYS A 391 10.20 -17.12 16.07
C CYS A 391 8.66 -17.10 16.22
N LEU A 392 7.92 -16.96 15.11
CA LEU A 392 6.46 -16.91 15.15
C LEU A 392 5.86 -18.23 15.65
N LYS A 393 6.40 -19.38 15.26
CA LYS A 393 5.94 -20.69 15.76
C LYS A 393 6.17 -20.85 17.25
N GLU A 394 7.32 -20.41 17.77
CA GLU A 394 7.61 -20.46 19.20
C GLU A 394 6.68 -19.55 20.01
N LEU A 395 6.42 -18.33 19.52
CA LEU A 395 5.50 -17.38 20.16
C LEU A 395 4.04 -17.89 20.16
N VAL A 396 3.57 -18.43 19.03
CA VAL A 396 2.24 -19.07 18.95
C VAL A 396 2.15 -20.23 19.95
N ARG A 397 3.13 -21.14 19.95
CA ARG A 397 3.14 -22.29 20.87
C ARG A 397 3.12 -21.84 22.34
N HIS A 398 3.92 -20.83 22.69
CA HIS A 398 3.95 -20.27 24.05
C HIS A 398 2.59 -19.70 24.45
N SER A 399 1.98 -18.90 23.57
CA SER A 399 0.66 -18.30 23.82
C SER A 399 -0.43 -19.38 23.95
N GLU A 400 -0.44 -20.37 23.05
CA GLU A 400 -1.37 -21.50 23.12
C GLU A 400 -1.22 -22.31 24.40
N GLN A 401 0.01 -22.61 24.82
CA GLN A 401 0.26 -23.33 26.07
C GLN A 401 -0.31 -22.58 27.28
N LYS A 402 -0.11 -21.27 27.34
CA LYS A 402 -0.66 -20.42 28.40
C LYS A 402 -2.19 -20.42 28.40
N ILE A 403 -2.82 -20.37 27.23
CA ILE A 403 -4.28 -20.47 27.10
C ILE A 403 -4.76 -21.83 27.62
N LYS A 404 -4.08 -22.93 27.26
CA LYS A 404 -4.41 -24.28 27.75
C LYS A 404 -4.29 -24.35 29.28
N GLU A 405 -3.17 -23.91 29.85
CA GLU A 405 -2.95 -23.90 31.31
C GLU A 405 -4.08 -23.16 32.05
N ARG A 406 -4.51 -22.00 31.53
CA ARG A 406 -5.65 -21.26 32.10
C ARG A 406 -6.98 -21.99 32.01
N ILE A 407 -7.26 -22.67 30.89
CA ILE A 407 -8.48 -23.48 30.75
C ILE A 407 -8.43 -24.65 31.74
N SER A 408 -7.27 -25.32 31.86
CA SER A 408 -7.05 -26.42 32.80
C SER A 408 -7.24 -25.98 34.26
N ASP A 409 -6.70 -24.83 34.66
CA ASP A 409 -6.81 -24.34 36.04
C ASP A 409 -8.26 -23.95 36.42
N ASN A 410 -9.09 -23.60 35.44
CA ASN A 410 -10.46 -23.14 35.65
C ASN A 410 -11.54 -24.19 35.32
N THR A 411 -11.15 -25.40 34.90
CA THR A 411 -12.10 -26.46 34.51
C THR A 411 -11.64 -27.84 34.97
N ILE A 412 -12.53 -28.84 34.96
CA ILE A 412 -12.19 -30.26 35.22
C ILE A 412 -12.29 -31.05 33.91
N LEU A 413 -12.02 -30.40 32.78
CA LEU A 413 -12.17 -31.02 31.46
C LEU A 413 -10.98 -31.96 31.16
N PRO A 414 -11.21 -33.10 30.49
CA PRO A 414 -10.13 -33.92 29.95
C PRO A 414 -9.27 -33.13 28.95
N GLU A 415 -7.98 -33.43 28.88
CA GLU A 415 -7.01 -32.75 28.00
C GLU A 415 -7.47 -32.72 26.53
N GLU A 416 -8.04 -33.82 26.03
CA GLU A 416 -8.61 -33.92 24.67
C GLU A 416 -9.70 -32.87 24.41
N VAL A 417 -10.53 -32.55 25.42
CA VAL A 417 -11.60 -31.55 25.29
C VAL A 417 -11.02 -30.14 25.32
N ILE A 418 -9.96 -29.92 26.11
CA ILE A 418 -9.24 -28.64 26.16
C ILE A 418 -8.56 -28.34 24.82
N ASP A 419 -7.99 -29.36 24.18
CA ASP A 419 -7.40 -29.23 22.84
C ASP A 419 -8.45 -28.86 21.79
N VAL A 420 -9.63 -29.48 21.82
CA VAL A 420 -10.74 -29.11 20.93
C VAL A 420 -11.23 -27.68 21.20
N LEU A 421 -11.31 -27.27 22.47
CA LEU A 421 -11.70 -25.91 22.83
C LEU A 421 -10.67 -24.88 22.35
N LEU A 422 -9.38 -25.16 22.51
CA LEU A 422 -8.32 -24.31 21.98
C LEU A 422 -8.43 -24.20 20.46
N ASP A 423 -8.57 -25.33 19.74
CA ASP A 423 -8.72 -25.31 18.28
C ASP A 423 -9.94 -24.47 17.83
N LYS A 424 -11.08 -24.57 18.53
CA LYS A 424 -12.25 -23.74 18.27
C LYS A 424 -12.02 -22.25 18.55
N ILE A 425 -11.35 -21.91 19.64
CA ILE A 425 -10.99 -20.53 19.98
C ILE A 425 -10.06 -19.97 18.90
N MET A 426 -9.03 -20.72 18.54
CA MET A 426 -7.99 -20.28 17.61
C MET A 426 -8.47 -20.24 16.15
N SER A 427 -9.40 -21.09 15.77
CA SER A 427 -10.05 -21.07 14.45
C SER A 427 -11.18 -20.05 14.34
N GLY A 428 -11.57 -19.38 15.44
CA GLY A 428 -12.69 -18.44 15.47
C GLY A 428 -14.07 -19.09 15.33
N ASN A 429 -14.17 -20.42 15.36
CA ASN A 429 -15.40 -21.20 15.21
C ASN A 429 -16.09 -21.45 16.56
N ILE A 430 -16.41 -20.38 17.31
CA ILE A 430 -16.99 -20.47 18.66
C ILE A 430 -18.53 -20.69 18.63
N GLN A 431 -19.17 -20.68 17.44
CA GLN A 431 -20.63 -20.82 17.31
C GLN A 431 -21.18 -22.25 17.51
N SER A 432 -20.32 -23.27 17.66
CA SER A 432 -20.70 -24.66 17.92
C SER A 432 -20.06 -25.17 19.20
#